data_AF-A0ABD4ZZ34-F1
#
_entry.id   AF-A0ABD4ZZ34-F1
#
_cell.length_a   1.000
_cell.length_b   1.000
_cell.length_c   1.000
_cell.angle_alpha   90.00
_cell.angle_beta   90.00
_cell.angle_gamma   90.00
#
_symmetry.space_group_name_H-M   'P 1'
#
loop_
_entity.id
_entity.type
_entity.pdbx_description
1 polymer ?
#
loop_
_entity_poly.entity_id
_entity_poly.type
_entity_poly.pdbx_seq_one_letter_code
_entity_poly.pdbx_strand_id
1 'polypeptide(L)'
;MRKITLNGKTYKLELTLDNLRDFGFVPNKFGENTELLSNIVAGLNLGDAFTLIDTLSKLLKRYKVKERDVEQAVIHDKNNGNLYKVLIDFFKTEPLTKQMMKTINPMITEAFNKIKKPMEQMAPQK
;
A
#
# COMPACT_ATOMS: atom_id res chain seq x y z
N MET A 1 -5.86 -15.47 -0.70
CA MET A 1 -6.13 -14.70 0.53
C MET A 1 -4.83 -14.46 1.27
N ARG A 2 -4.48 -13.19 1.52
CA ARG A 2 -3.26 -12.82 2.26
C ARG A 2 -3.58 -12.61 3.74
N LYS A 3 -2.62 -12.90 4.62
CA LYS A 3 -2.71 -12.65 6.05
C LYS A 3 -1.55 -11.75 6.48
N ILE A 4 -1.78 -10.89 7.45
CA ILE A 4 -0.76 -10.07 8.12
C ILE A 4 -0.83 -10.31 9.62
N THR A 5 0.29 -10.11 10.31
CA THR A 5 0.34 -10.15 11.77
C THR A 5 0.69 -8.76 12.27
N LEU A 6 -0.12 -8.22 13.19
CA LEU A 6 0.14 -6.96 13.88
C LEU A 6 -0.06 -7.20 15.39
N ASN A 7 0.90 -6.81 16.21
CA ASN A 7 0.87 -7.00 17.67
C ASN A 7 0.50 -8.44 18.09
N GLY A 8 1.11 -9.44 17.43
CA GLY A 8 0.86 -10.86 17.71
C GLY A 8 -0.52 -11.38 17.28
N LYS A 9 -1.37 -10.56 16.66
CA LYS A 9 -2.67 -10.97 16.10
C LYS A 9 -2.61 -11.08 14.59
N THR A 10 -3.17 -12.15 14.05
CA THR A 10 -3.23 -12.38 12.61
C THR A 10 -4.56 -11.94 12.02
N TYR A 11 -4.50 -11.11 10.99
CA TYR A 11 -5.65 -10.58 10.27
C TYR A 11 -5.64 -11.07 8.82
N LYS A 12 -6.82 -11.35 8.28
CA LYS A 12 -6.98 -11.69 6.87
C LYS A 12 -7.26 -10.40 6.09
N LEU A 13 -6.38 -10.08 5.15
CA LEU A 13 -6.57 -8.98 4.22
C LEU A 13 -7.69 -9.33 3.25
N GLU A 14 -8.57 -8.38 3.03
CA GLU A 14 -9.68 -8.46 2.11
C GLU A 14 -10.02 -7.06 1.63
N LEU A 15 -10.45 -6.95 0.38
CA LEU A 15 -10.85 -5.70 -0.22
C LEU A 15 -12.32 -5.80 -0.60
N THR A 16 -13.17 -5.11 0.14
CA THR A 16 -14.60 -5.02 -0.11
C THR A 16 -14.97 -3.68 -0.75
N LEU A 17 -16.21 -3.53 -1.19
CA LEU A 17 -16.73 -2.24 -1.68
C LEU A 17 -16.69 -1.16 -0.60
N ASP A 18 -16.89 -1.52 0.67
CA ASP A 18 -16.78 -0.58 1.78
C ASP A 18 -15.34 -0.10 1.96
N ASN A 19 -14.36 -1.00 1.82
CA ASN A 19 -12.95 -0.59 1.83
C ASN A 19 -12.66 0.37 0.68
N LEU A 20 -13.12 0.07 -0.54
CA LEU A 20 -12.93 0.96 -1.70
C LEU A 20 -13.52 2.35 -1.44
N ARG A 21 -14.74 2.42 -0.86
CA ARG A 21 -15.36 3.69 -0.48
C ARG A 21 -14.54 4.41 0.59
N ASP A 22 -14.05 3.70 1.60
CA ASP A 22 -13.19 4.28 2.65
C ASP A 22 -11.89 4.84 2.06
N PHE A 23 -11.35 4.23 1.01
CA PHE A 23 -10.21 4.75 0.23
C PHE A 23 -10.56 5.92 -0.69
N GLY A 24 -11.84 6.29 -0.81
CA GLY A 24 -12.30 7.38 -1.68
C GLY A 24 -12.58 6.96 -3.13
N PHE A 25 -12.66 5.67 -3.43
CA PHE A 25 -12.96 5.20 -4.78
C PHE A 25 -14.42 5.50 -5.13
N VAL A 26 -14.62 6.02 -6.34
CA VAL A 26 -15.93 6.38 -6.87
C VAL A 26 -16.35 5.39 -7.95
N PRO A 27 -17.59 4.87 -7.93
CA PRO A 27 -18.08 3.98 -8.97
C PRO A 27 -17.91 4.57 -10.38
N ASN A 28 -17.50 3.76 -11.34
CA ASN A 28 -17.32 4.12 -12.75
C ASN A 28 -16.27 5.21 -13.04
N LYS A 29 -15.49 5.67 -12.04
CA LYS A 29 -14.41 6.65 -12.22
C LYS A 29 -13.04 5.98 -12.31
N PHE A 30 -12.84 5.15 -13.33
CA PHE A 30 -11.63 4.33 -13.44
C PHE A 30 -10.33 5.15 -13.40
N GLY A 31 -10.27 6.30 -14.09
CA GLY A 31 -9.08 7.17 -14.10
C GLY A 31 -8.75 7.72 -12.72
N GLU A 32 -9.73 8.35 -12.06
CA GLU A 32 -9.59 8.92 -10.71
C GLU A 32 -9.23 7.83 -9.69
N ASN A 33 -9.87 6.66 -9.76
CA ASN A 33 -9.56 5.52 -8.89
C ASN A 33 -8.15 4.96 -9.13
N THR A 34 -7.67 4.99 -10.37
CA THR A 34 -6.30 4.57 -10.71
C THR A 34 -5.27 5.54 -10.13
N GLU A 35 -5.55 6.84 -10.18
CA GLU A 35 -4.69 7.86 -9.57
C GLU A 35 -4.65 7.73 -8.03
N LEU A 36 -5.81 7.58 -7.39
CA LEU A 36 -5.90 7.34 -5.95
C LEU A 36 -5.09 6.11 -5.53
N LEU A 37 -5.27 4.99 -6.23
CA LEU A 37 -4.48 3.78 -5.97
C LEU A 37 -2.99 3.99 -6.24
N SER A 38 -2.64 4.77 -7.27
CA SER A 38 -1.25 5.10 -7.58
C SER A 38 -0.58 5.85 -6.44
N ASN A 39 -1.28 6.81 -5.82
CA ASN A 39 -0.76 7.57 -4.69
C ASN A 39 -0.52 6.68 -3.46
N ILE A 40 -1.47 5.78 -3.16
CA ILE A 40 -1.32 4.79 -2.08
C ILE A 40 -0.10 3.90 -2.35
N VAL A 41 0.00 3.35 -3.56
CA VAL A 41 1.11 2.43 -3.92
C VAL A 41 2.45 3.16 -3.94
N ALA A 42 2.49 4.42 -4.37
CA ALA A 42 3.70 5.24 -4.36
C ALA A 42 4.17 5.48 -2.91
N GLY A 43 3.27 5.88 -2.01
CA GLY A 43 3.60 6.05 -0.59
C GLY A 43 4.12 4.75 0.04
N LEU A 44 3.50 3.61 -0.26
CA LEU A 44 3.98 2.31 0.21
C LEU A 44 5.36 1.94 -0.34
N ASN A 45 5.67 2.25 -1.61
CA ASN A 45 7.01 1.99 -2.18
C ASN A 45 8.09 2.89 -1.60
N LEU A 46 7.73 4.13 -1.22
CA LEU A 46 8.63 5.08 -0.59
C LEU A 46 8.84 4.81 0.91
N GLY A 47 8.15 3.83 1.47
CA GLY A 47 8.22 3.52 2.90
C GLY A 47 7.54 4.56 3.78
N ASP A 48 6.53 5.26 3.26
CA ASP A 48 5.76 6.24 4.04
C ASP A 48 4.91 5.55 5.11
N ALA A 49 5.29 5.76 6.36
CA ALA A 49 4.62 5.19 7.52
C ALA A 49 3.17 5.65 7.65
N PHE A 50 2.84 6.90 7.26
CA PHE A 50 1.47 7.40 7.33
C PHE A 50 0.59 6.69 6.32
N THR A 51 1.05 6.53 5.08
CA THR A 51 0.36 5.72 4.06
C THR A 51 0.16 4.28 4.53
N LEU A 52 1.17 3.66 5.18
CA LEU A 52 1.05 2.31 5.73
C LEU A 52 -0.04 2.22 6.80
N ILE A 53 -0.02 3.11 7.79
CA ILE A 53 -0.98 3.15 8.89
C ILE A 53 -2.40 3.39 8.36
N ASP A 54 -2.57 4.35 7.47
CA ASP A 54 -3.86 4.69 6.87
C ASP A 54 -4.44 3.50 6.08
N THR A 55 -3.61 2.88 5.25
CA THR A 55 -4.01 1.71 4.45
C THR A 55 -4.44 0.54 5.33
N LEU A 56 -3.65 0.22 6.36
CA LEU A 56 -3.97 -0.84 7.30
C LEU A 56 -5.24 -0.53 8.09
N SER A 57 -5.42 0.70 8.56
CA SER A 57 -6.60 1.11 9.32
C SER A 57 -7.88 0.95 8.51
N LYS A 58 -7.86 1.32 7.22
CA LYS A 58 -8.99 1.12 6.31
C LYS A 58 -9.26 -0.36 6.02
N LEU A 59 -8.23 -1.17 5.76
CA LEU A 59 -8.39 -2.61 5.49
C LEU A 59 -8.85 -3.41 6.71
N LEU A 60 -8.42 -3.00 7.91
CA LEU A 60 -8.70 -3.71 9.16
C LEU A 60 -9.93 -3.19 9.92
N LYS A 61 -10.59 -2.14 9.41
CA LYS A 61 -11.77 -1.52 10.03
C LYS A 61 -12.84 -2.52 10.42
N ARG A 62 -13.07 -3.56 9.61
CA ARG A 62 -14.05 -4.64 9.90
C ARG A 62 -13.75 -5.43 11.18
N TYR A 63 -12.48 -5.49 11.59
CA TYR A 63 -12.03 -6.13 12.81
C TYR A 63 -12.12 -5.20 14.03
N LYS A 64 -12.63 -3.98 13.86
CA LYS A 64 -12.72 -2.94 14.89
C LYS A 64 -11.37 -2.60 15.53
N VAL A 65 -10.28 -2.77 14.77
CA VAL A 65 -8.95 -2.32 15.18
C VAL A 65 -8.92 -0.80 15.08
N LYS A 66 -8.53 -0.11 16.15
CA LYS A 66 -8.43 1.35 16.14
C LYS A 66 -7.17 1.76 15.39
N GLU A 67 -7.21 2.92 14.73
CA GLU A 67 -6.05 3.49 14.04
C GLU A 67 -4.84 3.61 14.98
N ARG A 68 -5.04 4.06 16.23
CA ARG A 68 -3.99 4.09 17.25
C ARG A 68 -3.37 2.72 17.52
N ASP A 69 -4.12 1.63 17.47
CA ASP A 69 -3.58 0.28 17.68
C ASP A 69 -2.73 -0.16 16.48
N VAL A 70 -3.12 0.23 15.27
CA VAL A 70 -2.35 0.02 14.04
C VAL A 70 -1.06 0.84 14.09
N GLU A 71 -1.14 2.12 14.41
CA GLU A 71 0.02 3.02 14.56
C GLU A 71 1.02 2.46 15.57
N GLN A 72 0.55 2.07 16.76
CA GLN A 72 1.41 1.47 17.78
C GLN A 72 2.09 0.19 17.28
N ALA A 73 1.36 -0.66 16.53
CA ALA A 73 1.96 -1.84 15.91
C ALA A 73 3.02 -1.47 14.88
N VAL A 74 2.74 -0.50 14.01
CA VAL A 74 3.63 -0.06 12.92
C VAL A 74 4.93 0.56 13.46
N ILE A 75 4.82 1.39 14.52
CA ILE A 75 5.96 2.10 15.10
C ILE A 75 6.87 1.19 15.93
N HIS A 76 6.30 0.25 16.71
CA HIS A 76 7.07 -0.52 17.69
C HIS A 76 7.55 -1.89 17.18
N ASP A 77 6.95 -2.43 16.12
CA ASP A 77 7.35 -3.74 15.58
C ASP A 77 8.50 -3.58 14.57
N LYS A 78 9.69 -4.07 14.99
CA LYS A 78 10.92 -4.06 14.19
C LYS A 78 10.83 -4.92 12.91
N ASN A 79 9.81 -5.77 12.78
CA ASN A 79 9.61 -6.67 11.64
C ASN A 79 8.62 -6.13 10.59
N ASN A 80 8.17 -4.88 10.71
CA ASN A 80 7.18 -4.29 9.82
C ASN A 80 7.66 -3.95 8.40
N GLY A 81 8.96 -4.05 8.11
CA GLY A 81 9.51 -3.76 6.78
C GLY A 81 8.84 -4.57 5.65
N ASN A 82 8.33 -5.77 5.98
CA ASN A 82 7.63 -6.61 5.01
C ASN A 82 6.16 -6.18 4.74
N LEU A 83 5.55 -5.35 5.60
CA LEU A 83 4.15 -4.96 5.45
C LEU A 83 3.91 -4.13 4.19
N TYR A 84 4.83 -3.22 3.86
CA TYR A 84 4.78 -2.42 2.63
C TYR A 84 4.65 -3.31 1.39
N LYS A 85 5.56 -4.29 1.27
CA LYS A 85 5.56 -5.25 0.15
C LYS A 85 4.28 -6.10 0.14
N VAL A 86 3.83 -6.58 1.30
CA VAL A 86 2.62 -7.39 1.40
C VAL A 86 1.39 -6.62 0.91
N LEU A 87 1.26 -5.33 1.25
CA LEU A 87 0.14 -4.48 0.82
C LEU A 87 0.20 -4.14 -0.67
N ILE A 88 1.38 -3.79 -1.19
CA ILE A 88 1.56 -3.55 -2.63
C ILE A 88 1.16 -4.80 -3.42
N ASP A 89 1.67 -5.96 -3.00
CA ASP A 89 1.38 -7.22 -3.68
C ASP A 89 -0.08 -7.66 -3.48
N PHE A 90 -0.71 -7.30 -2.35
CA PHE A 90 -2.15 -7.48 -2.14
C PHE A 90 -2.94 -6.75 -3.22
N PHE A 91 -2.74 -5.44 -3.39
CA PHE A 91 -3.44 -4.66 -4.42
C PHE A 91 -3.19 -5.18 -5.84
N LYS A 92 -1.98 -5.70 -6.14
CA LYS A 92 -1.66 -6.33 -7.44
C LYS A 92 -2.48 -7.59 -7.71
N THR A 93 -2.83 -8.34 -6.66
CA THR A 93 -3.51 -9.63 -6.80
C THR A 93 -5.02 -9.56 -6.61
N GLU A 94 -5.53 -8.56 -5.88
CA GLU A 94 -6.96 -8.46 -5.59
C GLU A 94 -7.78 -8.11 -6.83
N PRO A 95 -8.89 -8.83 -7.11
CA PRO A 95 -9.70 -8.63 -8.32
C PRO A 95 -10.15 -7.19 -8.55
N LEU A 96 -10.52 -6.48 -7.48
CA LEU A 96 -11.05 -5.12 -7.54
C LEU A 96 -10.00 -4.06 -7.90
N THR A 97 -8.70 -4.36 -7.74
CA THR A 97 -7.60 -3.40 -7.98
C THR A 97 -6.59 -3.89 -9.01
N LYS A 98 -6.57 -5.18 -9.33
CA LYS A 98 -5.60 -5.80 -10.25
C LYS A 98 -5.52 -5.09 -11.61
N GLN A 99 -6.64 -4.66 -12.16
CA GLN A 99 -6.63 -3.97 -13.46
C GLN A 99 -6.02 -2.57 -13.37
N MET A 100 -6.33 -1.81 -12.32
CA MET A 100 -5.70 -0.51 -12.05
C MET A 100 -4.20 -0.68 -11.79
N MET A 101 -3.80 -1.70 -11.05
CA MET A 101 -2.40 -2.02 -10.78
C MET A 101 -1.57 -2.35 -12.03
N LYS A 102 -2.18 -2.90 -13.08
CA LYS A 102 -1.49 -3.11 -14.37
C LYS A 102 -1.12 -1.79 -15.04
N THR A 103 -1.91 -0.73 -14.85
CA THR A 103 -1.62 0.62 -15.35
C THR A 103 -0.58 1.32 -14.48
N ILE A 104 -0.68 1.14 -13.16
CA ILE A 104 0.16 1.84 -12.17
C ILE A 104 1.60 1.30 -12.16
N ASN A 105 1.80 -0.02 -12.15
CA ASN A 105 3.13 -0.62 -11.99
C ASN A 105 4.16 -0.15 -13.02
N PRO A 106 3.83 -0.06 -14.34
CA PRO A 106 4.75 0.49 -15.32
C PRO A 106 5.11 1.95 -15.05
N MET A 107 4.13 2.81 -14.73
CA MET A 107 4.36 4.23 -14.46
C MET A 107 5.26 4.45 -13.25
N ILE A 108 5.01 3.71 -12.16
CA ILE A 108 5.82 3.76 -10.96
C ILE A 108 7.23 3.23 -11.22
N THR A 109 7.37 2.10 -11.94
CA THR A 109 8.68 1.52 -12.28
C THR A 109 9.50 2.47 -13.16
N GLU A 110 8.88 3.11 -14.14
CA GLU A 110 9.53 4.12 -14.97
C GLU A 110 9.94 5.36 -14.18
N ALA A 111 9.08 5.88 -13.31
CA ALA A 111 9.38 7.03 -12.46
C ALA A 111 10.57 6.73 -11.52
N PHE A 112 10.56 5.57 -10.85
CA PHE A 112 11.67 5.15 -10.01
C PHE A 112 12.96 4.93 -10.80
N ASN A 113 12.89 4.32 -11.99
CA ASN A 113 14.07 4.14 -12.83
C ASN A 113 14.67 5.48 -13.30
N LYS A 114 13.84 6.50 -13.55
CA LYS A 114 14.28 7.86 -13.87
C LYS A 114 14.92 8.58 -12.69
N ILE A 115 14.52 8.25 -11.46
CA ILE A 115 15.08 8.83 -10.21
C ILE A 115 16.36 8.08 -9.77
N LYS A 116 16.39 6.76 -9.94
CA LYS A 116 17.48 5.88 -9.50
C LYS A 116 18.72 6.01 -10.38
N LYS A 117 18.57 6.11 -11.71
CA LYS A 117 19.70 6.24 -12.64
C LYS A 117 20.59 7.48 -12.36
N PRO A 118 20.04 8.68 -12.11
CA PRO A 118 20.85 9.83 -11.70
C PRO A 118 21.55 9.65 -10.35
N MET A 119 20.89 9.06 -9.35
CA MET A 119 21.49 8.84 -8.02
C MET A 119 22.64 7.82 -8.06
N GLU A 120 22.52 6.76 -8.85
CA GLU A 120 23.60 5.77 -9.05
C GLU A 120 24.79 6.34 -9.83
N GLN A 121 24.56 7.34 -10.71
CA GLN A 121 25.62 8.06 -11.42
C GLN A 121 26.31 9.12 -10.54
N MET A 122 25.67 9.58 -9.47
CA MET A 122 26.21 10.54 -8.50
C MET A 122 26.86 9.89 -7.28
N ALA A 123 26.63 8.58 -7.05
CA ALA A 123 27.32 7.84 -6.01
C ALA A 123 28.79 7.61 -6.42
N PRO A 124 29.79 8.11 -5.66
CA PRO A 124 31.19 7.89 -6.02
C PRO A 124 31.48 6.38 -6.03
N GLN A 125 31.98 5.88 -7.17
CA GLN A 125 32.54 4.55 -7.27
C GLN A 125 33.71 4.47 -6.27
N LYS A 126 33.57 3.62 -5.25
CA LYS A 126 34.69 3.24 -4.39
C LYS A 126 35.56 2.22 -5.11
#